data_AF-D3T5I1-F1
#
_entry.id   AF-D3T5I1-F1
#
_cell.length_a   1.000
_cell.length_b   1.000
_cell.length_c   1.000
_cell.angle_alpha   90.00
_cell.angle_beta   90.00
_cell.angle_gamma   90.00
#
_symmetry.space_group_name_H-M   'P 1'
#
loop_
_entity.id
_entity.type
_entity.pdbx_description
1 polymer ?
#
loop_
_entity_poly.entity_id
_entity_poly.type
_entity_poly.pdbx_seq_one_letter_code
_entity_poly.pdbx_strand_id
1 'polypeptide(L)'
;MYRNILKLIAVLVALLFAMTACRPPTKKPEPVRTPRMELPKIPAKISRGENKEPVLKVYVVQTGKIENMPLEKYVEGTVAGEIKNYWPIETLKAQAILARTYVLNFVSTKKSKYPGADISTDFEEAQAWNPSNVNSKIKEAVKDTRGIVVAYDGKFINAWFHSHAAGQTALAKEGLNYKEPEPPYIVSVKSNESPSAPANVKHWTATFTKSEVINALKKMGLNINDFKTVKIGAKGASGRTVTFLFDKTPVNAPDFRMAIGSERLKSTMIDEVSYDGSKLVIKGRGFGHGVGMSQWGAYQMAKEGKRAKDILNYYFKGINIVKIWD
;
A
#
# COMPACT_ATOMS: atom_id res chain seq x y z
N MET A 1 -69.16 -56.84 -27.76
CA MET A 1 -68.23 -56.73 -26.61
C MET A 1 -67.04 -55.79 -26.87
N TYR A 2 -66.63 -55.52 -28.13
CA TYR A 2 -65.46 -54.66 -28.44
C TYR A 2 -65.70 -53.13 -28.45
N ARG A 3 -66.96 -52.66 -28.53
CA ARG A 3 -67.27 -51.22 -28.66
C ARG A 3 -67.22 -50.42 -27.35
N ASN A 4 -67.28 -51.11 -26.21
CA ASN A 4 -67.27 -50.47 -24.88
C ASN A 4 -65.85 -50.36 -24.30
N ILE A 5 -64.92 -51.24 -24.73
CA ILE A 5 -63.51 -51.20 -24.32
C ILE A 5 -62.77 -50.02 -24.97
N LEU A 6 -63.06 -49.71 -26.24
CA LEU A 6 -62.47 -48.54 -26.92
C LEU A 6 -62.91 -47.20 -26.30
N LYS A 7 -64.15 -47.10 -25.81
CA LYS A 7 -64.65 -45.88 -25.14
C LYS A 7 -64.00 -45.70 -23.76
N LEU A 8 -63.72 -46.79 -23.04
CA LEU A 8 -63.05 -46.73 -21.74
C LEU A 8 -61.57 -46.33 -21.87
N ILE A 9 -60.88 -46.83 -22.91
CA ILE A 9 -59.49 -46.46 -23.22
C ILE A 9 -59.39 -45.00 -23.68
N ALA A 10 -60.34 -44.51 -24.49
CA ALA A 10 -60.38 -43.12 -24.94
C ALA A 10 -60.60 -42.13 -23.77
N VAL A 11 -61.40 -42.49 -22.77
CA VAL A 11 -61.62 -41.65 -21.57
C VAL A 11 -60.40 -41.66 -20.64
N LEU A 12 -59.71 -42.79 -20.50
CA LEU A 12 -58.47 -42.90 -19.71
C LEU A 12 -57.28 -42.14 -20.35
N VAL A 13 -57.17 -42.11 -21.68
CA VAL A 13 -56.15 -41.33 -22.38
C VAL A 13 -56.46 -39.82 -22.34
N ALA A 14 -57.74 -39.42 -22.36
CA ALA A 14 -58.13 -38.02 -22.20
C ALA A 14 -57.86 -37.47 -20.77
N LEU A 15 -57.99 -38.31 -19.73
CA LEU A 15 -57.66 -37.93 -18.35
C LEU A 15 -56.15 -37.87 -18.07
N LEU A 16 -55.33 -38.63 -18.81
CA LEU A 16 -53.86 -38.55 -18.73
C LEU A 16 -53.29 -37.31 -19.43
N PHE A 17 -54.00 -36.72 -20.39
CA PHE A 17 -53.61 -35.45 -21.03
C PHE A 17 -54.11 -34.20 -20.30
N ALA A 18 -55.03 -34.34 -19.33
CA ALA A 18 -55.56 -33.22 -18.54
C ALA A 18 -54.68 -32.81 -17.34
N MET A 19 -53.60 -33.54 -17.04
CA MET A 19 -52.68 -33.23 -15.92
C MET A 19 -51.31 -32.68 -16.34
N THR A 20 -51.10 -32.32 -17.61
CA THR A 20 -49.82 -31.79 -18.11
C THR A 20 -49.83 -30.30 -18.48
N ALA A 21 -50.89 -29.56 -18.13
CA ALA A 21 -51.01 -28.15 -18.49
C ALA A 21 -51.19 -27.25 -17.25
N CYS A 22 -50.11 -27.09 -16.48
CA CYS A 22 -49.82 -25.88 -15.69
C CYS A 22 -48.45 -26.03 -15.01
N ARG A 23 -47.36 -26.03 -15.79
CA ARG A 23 -46.08 -25.60 -15.23
C ARG A 23 -46.08 -24.08 -15.25
N PRO A 24 -45.97 -23.38 -14.11
CA PRO A 24 -45.77 -21.94 -14.13
C PRO A 24 -44.52 -21.66 -14.98
N PRO A 25 -44.48 -20.56 -15.76
CA PRO A 25 -43.30 -20.22 -16.53
C PRO A 25 -42.13 -20.20 -15.56
N THR A 26 -41.13 -21.07 -15.79
CA THR A 26 -39.87 -21.00 -15.06
C THR A 26 -39.36 -19.59 -15.24
N LYS A 27 -39.40 -18.79 -14.16
CA LYS A 27 -38.78 -17.46 -14.16
C LYS A 27 -37.39 -17.66 -14.75
N LYS A 28 -37.12 -17.00 -15.89
CA LYS A 28 -35.74 -16.86 -16.36
C LYS A 28 -34.93 -16.44 -15.13
N PRO A 29 -33.83 -17.13 -14.78
CA PRO A 29 -32.99 -16.66 -13.68
C PRO A 29 -32.72 -15.19 -13.97
N GLU A 30 -33.11 -14.32 -13.03
CA GLU A 30 -32.75 -12.91 -13.14
C GLU A 30 -31.25 -12.86 -13.42
N PRO A 31 -30.80 -12.07 -14.39
CA PRO A 31 -29.37 -11.91 -14.58
C PRO A 31 -28.81 -11.54 -13.23
N VAL A 32 -27.92 -12.40 -12.69
CA VAL A 32 -27.24 -12.15 -11.43
C VAL A 32 -26.66 -10.76 -11.58
N ARG A 33 -27.26 -9.77 -10.93
CA ARG A 33 -26.73 -8.41 -10.93
C ARG A 33 -25.39 -8.55 -10.23
N THR A 34 -24.32 -8.59 -11.00
CA THR A 34 -22.97 -8.46 -10.46
C THR A 34 -23.01 -7.24 -9.54
N PRO A 35 -22.68 -7.35 -8.25
CA PRO A 35 -22.70 -6.21 -7.36
C PRO A 35 -21.93 -5.08 -8.04
N ARG A 36 -22.62 -3.96 -8.33
CA ARG A 36 -21.97 -2.81 -8.95
C ARG A 36 -20.87 -2.39 -7.99
N MET A 37 -19.63 -2.51 -8.42
CA MET A 37 -18.46 -2.15 -7.62
C MET A 37 -18.67 -0.73 -7.08
N GLU A 38 -18.79 -0.59 -5.77
CA GLU A 38 -18.92 0.72 -5.14
C GLU A 38 -17.59 1.46 -5.31
N LEU A 39 -17.65 2.65 -5.90
CA LEU A 39 -16.47 3.50 -6.09
C LEU A 39 -16.17 4.23 -4.78
N PRO A 40 -14.88 4.41 -4.43
CA PRO A 40 -14.54 5.24 -3.28
C PRO A 40 -14.94 6.70 -3.52
N LYS A 41 -15.49 7.33 -2.49
CA LYS A 41 -15.98 8.71 -2.56
C LYS A 41 -14.86 9.69 -2.21
N ILE A 42 -14.69 10.72 -3.03
CA ILE A 42 -13.79 11.84 -2.73
C ILE A 42 -14.29 12.56 -1.46
N PRO A 43 -13.44 12.85 -0.46
CA PRO A 43 -13.86 13.55 0.75
C PRO A 43 -14.51 14.89 0.42
N ALA A 44 -15.69 15.16 1.01
CA ALA A 44 -16.51 16.32 0.70
C ALA A 44 -15.74 17.66 0.81
N LYS A 45 -14.82 17.77 1.78
CA LYS A 45 -14.02 18.98 2.02
C LYS A 45 -13.03 19.34 0.90
N ILE A 46 -12.64 18.39 0.05
CA ILE A 46 -11.76 18.62 -1.12
C ILE A 46 -12.47 18.39 -2.44
N SER A 47 -13.71 17.89 -2.40
CA SER A 47 -14.51 17.56 -3.58
C SER A 47 -14.95 18.83 -4.32
N ARG A 48 -14.99 18.74 -5.64
CA ARG A 48 -15.48 19.80 -6.52
C ARG A 48 -16.71 19.38 -7.34
N GLY A 49 -17.39 18.32 -6.89
CA GLY A 49 -18.50 17.69 -7.60
C GLY A 49 -18.07 16.44 -8.36
N GLU A 50 -19.04 15.79 -9.00
CA GLU A 50 -18.82 14.54 -9.72
C GLU A 50 -17.86 14.70 -10.90
N ASN A 51 -16.97 13.73 -11.06
CA ASN A 51 -15.98 13.68 -12.13
C ASN A 51 -15.06 14.92 -12.21
N LYS A 52 -14.85 15.63 -11.09
CA LYS A 52 -13.96 16.79 -11.00
C LYS A 52 -12.74 16.49 -10.12
N GLU A 53 -11.58 16.95 -10.58
CA GLU A 53 -10.35 16.88 -9.82
C GLU A 53 -10.48 17.61 -8.46
N PRO A 54 -10.11 16.98 -7.34
CA PRO A 54 -10.08 17.61 -6.03
C PRO A 54 -9.07 18.75 -5.94
N VAL A 55 -9.33 19.71 -5.06
CA VAL A 55 -8.37 20.75 -4.67
C VAL A 55 -8.10 20.64 -3.18
N LEU A 56 -6.82 20.61 -2.83
CA LEU A 56 -6.31 20.44 -1.48
C LEU A 56 -5.91 21.78 -0.88
N LYS A 57 -6.09 21.97 0.43
CA LYS A 57 -5.31 22.96 1.19
C LYS A 57 -4.01 22.29 1.67
N VAL A 58 -2.88 22.60 1.05
CA VAL A 58 -1.59 21.96 1.33
C VAL A 58 -0.71 22.88 2.17
N TYR A 59 -0.27 22.43 3.34
CA TYR A 59 0.82 23.11 4.05
C TYR A 59 2.16 22.79 3.38
N VAL A 60 2.81 23.81 2.80
CA VAL A 60 4.08 23.68 2.10
C VAL A 60 5.21 24.02 3.06
N VAL A 61 5.94 23.01 3.53
CA VAL A 61 7.03 23.14 4.52
C VAL A 61 8.09 24.15 4.09
N GLN A 62 8.44 24.17 2.79
CA GLN A 62 9.47 25.06 2.26
C GLN A 62 9.12 26.55 2.39
N THR A 63 7.83 26.90 2.33
CA THR A 63 7.36 28.30 2.40
C THR A 63 6.69 28.63 3.73
N GLY A 64 6.34 27.61 4.52
CA GLY A 64 5.58 27.75 5.76
C GLY A 64 4.11 28.15 5.55
N LYS A 65 3.58 28.04 4.32
CA LYS A 65 2.25 28.56 3.94
C LYS A 65 1.28 27.44 3.56
N ILE A 66 -0.01 27.73 3.69
CA ILE A 66 -1.08 26.88 3.15
C ILE A 66 -1.45 27.39 1.76
N GLU A 67 -1.41 26.50 0.77
CA GLU A 67 -1.73 26.80 -0.62
C GLU A 67 -2.90 25.93 -1.10
N ASN A 68 -3.82 26.51 -1.89
CA ASN A 68 -4.81 25.71 -2.62
C ASN A 68 -4.13 25.07 -3.83
N MET A 69 -4.13 23.73 -3.88
CA MET A 69 -3.39 22.98 -4.89
C MET A 69 -4.29 21.93 -5.56
N PRO A 70 -4.39 21.90 -6.90
CA PRO A 70 -4.99 20.77 -7.60
C PRO A 70 -4.26 19.48 -7.23
N LEU A 71 -5.03 18.40 -7.00
CA LEU A 71 -4.47 17.15 -6.52
C LEU A 71 -3.39 16.60 -7.47
N GLU A 72 -3.58 16.70 -8.78
CA GLU A 72 -2.60 16.19 -9.75
C GLU A 72 -1.27 16.94 -9.67
N LYS A 73 -1.29 18.26 -9.39
CA LYS A 73 -0.07 19.04 -9.15
C LYS A 73 0.67 18.58 -7.88
N TYR A 74 -0.07 18.24 -6.83
CA TYR A 74 0.54 17.65 -5.63
C TYR A 74 1.20 16.31 -5.96
N VAL A 75 0.50 15.44 -6.70
CA VAL A 75 0.99 14.11 -7.10
C VAL A 75 2.24 14.19 -7.96
N GLU A 76 2.36 15.15 -8.89
CA GLU A 76 3.60 15.39 -9.65
C GLU A 76 4.80 15.60 -8.72
N GLY A 77 4.66 16.52 -7.75
CA GLY A 77 5.71 16.78 -6.77
C GLY A 77 6.01 15.59 -5.87
N THR A 78 5.00 14.79 -5.51
CA THR A 78 5.20 13.56 -4.73
C THR A 78 5.98 12.51 -5.52
N VAL A 79 5.59 12.22 -6.77
CA VAL A 79 6.31 11.26 -7.61
C VAL A 79 7.76 11.69 -7.81
N ALA A 80 8.01 12.99 -7.98
CA ALA A 80 9.33 13.56 -8.14
C ALA A 80 10.19 13.52 -6.86
N GLY A 81 9.56 13.47 -5.68
CA GLY A 81 10.21 13.31 -4.39
C GLY A 81 10.51 11.85 -4.03
N GLU A 82 9.60 10.94 -4.38
CA GLU A 82 9.64 9.53 -3.96
C GLU A 82 10.57 8.65 -4.81
N ILE A 83 10.59 8.85 -6.13
CA ILE A 83 11.37 8.01 -7.06
C ILE A 83 12.11 8.84 -8.11
N LYS A 84 13.09 8.23 -8.78
CA LYS A 84 13.88 8.97 -9.78
C LYS A 84 13.03 9.26 -11.01
N ASN A 85 13.04 10.51 -11.45
CA ASN A 85 12.23 11.03 -12.55
C ASN A 85 12.54 10.45 -13.95
N TYR A 86 13.62 9.67 -14.08
CA TYR A 86 13.99 8.95 -15.31
C TYR A 86 13.61 7.47 -15.30
N TRP A 87 13.05 6.94 -14.21
CA TRP A 87 12.62 5.54 -14.10
C TRP A 87 11.59 5.15 -15.17
N PRO A 88 11.40 3.84 -15.45
CA PRO A 88 10.43 3.36 -16.43
C PRO A 88 9.05 3.98 -16.22
N ILE A 89 8.37 4.30 -17.32
CA ILE A 89 7.09 5.03 -17.28
C ILE A 89 6.03 4.29 -16.47
N GLU A 90 5.97 2.96 -16.58
CA GLU A 90 5.01 2.15 -15.82
C GLU A 90 5.29 2.13 -14.30
N THR A 91 6.55 2.33 -13.89
CA THR A 91 6.90 2.54 -12.47
C THR A 91 6.45 3.90 -11.99
N LEU A 92 6.64 4.96 -12.79
CA LEU A 92 6.14 6.30 -12.49
C LEU A 92 4.61 6.33 -12.38
N LYS A 93 3.91 5.64 -13.29
CA LYS A 93 2.45 5.48 -13.29
C LYS A 93 1.96 4.74 -12.04
N ALA A 94 2.60 3.62 -11.66
CA ALA A 94 2.23 2.90 -10.45
C ALA A 94 2.41 3.77 -9.19
N GLN A 95 3.52 4.52 -9.09
CA GLN A 95 3.77 5.45 -7.99
C GLN A 95 2.75 6.60 -7.97
N ALA A 96 2.39 7.17 -9.12
CA ALA A 96 1.37 8.23 -9.21
C ALA A 96 0.01 7.75 -8.69
N ILE A 97 -0.42 6.56 -9.09
CA ILE A 97 -1.68 5.93 -8.62
C ILE A 97 -1.66 5.73 -7.09
N LEU A 98 -0.55 5.22 -6.52
CA LEU A 98 -0.44 5.04 -5.07
C LEU A 98 -0.37 6.36 -4.32
N ALA A 99 0.38 7.36 -4.81
CA ALA A 99 0.45 8.69 -4.20
C ALA A 99 -0.94 9.35 -4.17
N ARG A 100 -1.68 9.30 -5.28
CA ARG A 100 -3.07 9.79 -5.35
C ARG A 100 -3.98 9.07 -4.36
N THR A 101 -3.87 7.76 -4.28
CA THR A 101 -4.64 6.93 -3.35
C THR A 101 -4.30 7.25 -1.89
N TYR A 102 -3.01 7.45 -1.59
CA TYR A 102 -2.54 7.82 -0.25
C TYR A 102 -3.15 9.15 0.18
N VAL A 103 -3.07 10.19 -0.66
CA VAL A 103 -3.63 11.51 -0.35
C VAL A 103 -5.12 11.40 -0.04
N LEU A 104 -5.89 10.72 -0.88
CA LEU A 104 -7.33 10.56 -0.66
C LEU A 104 -7.64 9.77 0.61
N ASN A 105 -6.90 8.69 0.90
CA ASN A 105 -7.05 7.93 2.13
C ASN A 105 -6.67 8.76 3.36
N PHE A 106 -5.56 9.51 3.32
CA PHE A 106 -5.11 10.40 4.39
C PHE A 106 -6.19 11.42 4.72
N VAL A 107 -6.69 12.13 3.70
CA VAL A 107 -7.70 13.17 3.85
C VAL A 107 -9.04 12.61 4.35
N SER A 108 -9.33 11.32 4.06
CA SER A 108 -10.53 10.61 4.52
C SER A 108 -10.45 10.16 5.99
N THR A 109 -9.25 9.80 6.46
CA THR A 109 -9.08 9.04 7.72
C THR A 109 -8.26 9.78 8.78
N LYS A 110 -7.55 10.84 8.40
CA LYS A 110 -6.63 11.59 9.26
C LYS A 110 -6.90 13.08 9.17
N LYS A 111 -6.39 13.78 10.18
CA LYS A 111 -6.27 15.25 10.19
C LYS A 111 -4.81 15.60 10.05
N SER A 112 -4.51 16.66 9.31
CA SER A 112 -3.14 17.15 9.24
C SER A 112 -2.68 17.65 10.61
N LYS A 113 -1.40 17.45 10.93
CA LYS A 113 -0.74 18.05 12.10
C LYS A 113 -0.58 19.57 11.95
N TYR A 114 -0.75 20.10 10.74
CA TYR A 114 -0.72 21.54 10.46
C TYR A 114 -2.16 22.11 10.46
N PRO A 115 -2.50 22.99 11.43
CA PRO A 115 -3.85 23.54 11.52
C PRO A 115 -4.29 24.24 10.24
N GLY A 116 -5.49 23.92 9.76
CA GLY A 116 -6.09 24.52 8.55
C GLY A 116 -5.71 23.84 7.22
N ALA A 117 -4.77 22.88 7.24
CA ALA A 117 -4.39 22.11 6.06
C ALA A 117 -5.16 20.77 5.98
N ASP A 118 -5.37 20.30 4.75
CA ASP A 118 -5.86 18.95 4.47
C ASP A 118 -4.74 17.92 4.53
N ILE A 119 -3.54 18.31 4.10
CA ILE A 119 -2.30 17.52 4.06
C ILE A 119 -1.09 18.48 3.99
N SER A 120 0.13 17.98 4.12
CA SER A 120 1.36 18.77 3.97
C SER A 120 2.38 18.15 3.01
N THR A 121 3.47 18.87 2.79
CA THR A 121 4.68 18.39 2.11
C THR A 121 5.74 17.85 3.09
N ASP A 122 5.39 17.66 4.37
CA ASP A 122 6.27 17.03 5.36
C ASP A 122 6.28 15.51 5.17
N PHE A 123 7.46 14.96 4.87
CA PHE A 123 7.63 13.53 4.66
C PHE A 123 7.42 12.69 5.94
N GLU A 124 7.53 13.29 7.13
CA GLU A 124 7.24 12.61 8.40
C GLU A 124 5.73 12.46 8.65
N GLU A 125 4.91 13.31 8.03
CA GLU A 125 3.44 13.24 8.12
C GLU A 125 2.83 12.49 6.93
N ALA A 126 3.28 12.84 5.72
CA ALA A 126 2.66 12.44 4.47
C ALA A 126 3.63 11.65 3.59
N GLN A 127 4.21 12.30 2.58
CA GLN A 127 5.04 11.68 1.54
C GLN A 127 6.16 12.65 1.15
N ALA A 128 7.26 12.13 0.60
CA ALA A 128 8.30 12.98 0.05
C ALA A 128 7.74 13.83 -1.09
N TRP A 129 8.11 15.11 -1.14
CA TRP A 129 7.59 16.06 -2.12
C TRP A 129 8.71 16.98 -2.63
N ASN A 130 8.98 16.93 -3.93
CA ASN A 130 10.05 17.69 -4.57
C ASN A 130 9.64 18.24 -5.95
N PRO A 131 8.98 19.42 -6.00
CA PRO A 131 8.43 19.98 -7.23
C PRO A 131 9.50 20.39 -8.24
N SER A 132 10.73 20.70 -7.80
CA SER A 132 11.83 21.11 -8.69
C SER A 132 12.35 19.95 -9.54
N ASN A 133 12.07 18.70 -9.15
CA ASN A 133 12.51 17.50 -9.85
C ASN A 133 11.44 16.96 -10.84
N VAL A 134 10.31 17.64 -10.98
CA VAL A 134 9.24 17.30 -11.94
C VAL A 134 9.71 17.56 -13.36
N ASN A 135 9.71 16.51 -14.19
CA ASN A 135 10.04 16.58 -15.62
C ASN A 135 8.82 16.19 -16.50
N SER A 136 8.98 16.26 -17.81
CA SER A 136 7.92 15.90 -18.77
C SER A 136 7.41 14.45 -18.59
N LYS A 137 8.29 13.52 -18.25
CA LYS A 137 7.96 12.10 -18.04
C LYS A 137 7.09 11.88 -16.80
N ILE A 138 7.32 12.63 -15.73
CA ILE A 138 6.44 12.62 -14.54
C ILE A 138 5.08 13.21 -14.90
N LYS A 139 5.05 14.36 -15.59
CA LYS A 139 3.79 14.98 -16.03
C LYS A 139 2.99 14.03 -16.92
N GLU A 140 3.65 13.31 -17.82
CA GLU A 140 3.03 12.27 -18.65
C GLU A 140 2.46 11.13 -17.79
N ALA A 141 3.24 10.58 -16.85
CA ALA A 141 2.78 9.51 -15.98
C ALA A 141 1.56 9.91 -15.13
N VAL A 142 1.57 11.13 -14.59
CA VAL A 142 0.46 11.68 -13.79
C VAL A 142 -0.76 11.93 -14.67
N LYS A 143 -0.59 12.54 -15.85
CA LYS A 143 -1.66 12.76 -16.84
C LYS A 143 -2.31 11.45 -17.28
N ASP A 144 -1.52 10.45 -17.64
CA ASP A 144 -2.00 9.15 -18.11
C ASP A 144 -2.74 8.36 -17.02
N THR A 145 -2.48 8.66 -15.75
CA THR A 145 -3.12 8.03 -14.60
C THR A 145 -4.06 8.97 -13.87
N ARG A 146 -4.43 10.09 -14.48
CA ARG A 146 -5.29 11.11 -13.89
C ARG A 146 -6.57 10.49 -13.36
N GLY A 147 -6.89 10.77 -12.10
CA GLY A 147 -8.07 10.21 -11.43
C GLY A 147 -8.08 8.70 -11.20
N ILE A 148 -7.00 7.97 -11.55
CA ILE A 148 -6.89 6.54 -11.29
C ILE A 148 -6.36 6.31 -9.88
N VAL A 149 -7.10 5.54 -9.10
CA VAL A 149 -6.87 5.23 -7.69
C VAL A 149 -7.01 3.73 -7.42
N VAL A 150 -6.56 3.29 -6.26
CA VAL A 150 -6.72 1.91 -5.79
C VAL A 150 -7.74 1.87 -4.66
N ALA A 151 -8.73 0.99 -4.81
CA ALA A 151 -9.79 0.77 -3.84
C ALA A 151 -9.89 -0.69 -3.42
N TYR A 152 -10.38 -0.92 -2.22
CA TYR A 152 -10.81 -2.23 -1.73
C TYR A 152 -12.11 -2.02 -0.95
N ASP A 153 -13.15 -2.78 -1.27
CA ASP A 153 -14.46 -2.70 -0.61
C ASP A 153 -15.01 -1.25 -0.53
N GLY A 154 -15.02 -0.55 -1.67
CA GLY A 154 -15.52 0.83 -1.77
C GLY A 154 -14.69 1.88 -1.05
N LYS A 155 -13.52 1.54 -0.50
CA LYS A 155 -12.64 2.46 0.25
C LYS A 155 -11.27 2.56 -0.39
N PHE A 156 -10.62 3.72 -0.25
CA PHE A 156 -9.22 3.86 -0.62
C PHE A 156 -8.36 2.92 0.23
N ILE A 157 -7.38 2.26 -0.38
CA ILE A 157 -6.49 1.38 0.36
C ILE A 157 -5.45 2.18 1.16
N ASN A 158 -4.87 1.53 2.16
CA ASN A 158 -3.56 1.89 2.70
C ASN A 158 -2.48 1.64 1.64
N ALA A 159 -2.22 2.66 0.82
CA ALA A 159 -1.31 2.65 -0.33
C ALA A 159 0.19 2.71 0.09
N TRP A 160 0.62 1.76 0.93
CA TRP A 160 2.00 1.70 1.41
C TRP A 160 2.98 1.25 0.33
N PHE A 161 4.15 1.88 0.30
CA PHE A 161 5.25 1.52 -0.58
C PHE A 161 6.58 1.80 0.11
N HIS A 162 7.65 1.17 -0.36
CA HIS A 162 8.99 1.33 0.19
C HIS A 162 10.05 1.15 -0.89
N SER A 163 11.30 1.50 -0.61
CA SER A 163 12.35 1.50 -1.62
C SER A 163 12.72 0.10 -2.14
N HIS A 164 13.06 -0.82 -1.24
CA HIS A 164 13.58 -2.14 -1.62
C HIS A 164 13.22 -3.20 -0.57
N ALA A 165 12.56 -4.30 -0.97
CA ALA A 165 12.02 -5.29 -0.05
C ALA A 165 13.06 -6.25 0.52
N ALA A 166 14.23 -6.36 -0.13
CA ALA A 166 15.25 -7.38 0.16
C ALA A 166 14.77 -8.82 -0.13
N GLY A 167 13.94 -8.96 -1.18
CA GLY A 167 13.49 -10.25 -1.71
C GLY A 167 12.06 -10.64 -1.32
N GLN A 168 11.49 -10.04 -0.27
CA GLN A 168 10.15 -10.38 0.23
C GLN A 168 9.50 -9.16 0.90
N THR A 169 8.23 -8.87 0.57
CA THR A 169 7.47 -7.81 1.23
C THR A 169 6.95 -8.28 2.60
N ALA A 170 6.68 -7.34 3.50
CA ALA A 170 6.21 -7.59 4.86
C ALA A 170 4.70 -7.39 4.98
N LEU A 171 4.12 -8.04 5.99
CA LEU A 171 2.79 -7.69 6.49
C LEU A 171 2.84 -6.37 7.27
N ALA A 172 1.70 -5.71 7.50
CA ALA A 172 1.65 -4.39 8.11
C ALA A 172 2.09 -4.42 9.57
N LYS A 173 1.66 -5.42 10.35
CA LYS A 173 2.09 -5.59 11.75
C LYS A 173 3.59 -5.83 11.85
N GLU A 174 4.14 -6.61 10.92
CA GLU A 174 5.56 -6.94 10.86
C GLU A 174 6.42 -5.72 10.48
N GLY A 175 6.07 -5.01 9.40
CA GLY A 175 6.92 -3.96 8.84
C GLY A 175 6.70 -2.57 9.44
N LEU A 176 5.50 -2.29 9.98
CA LEU A 176 5.08 -0.97 10.47
C LEU A 176 4.65 -0.97 11.93
N ASN A 177 4.68 -2.13 12.62
CA ASN A 177 4.07 -2.27 13.95
C ASN A 177 2.60 -1.81 13.97
N TYR A 178 1.88 -2.07 12.87
CA TYR A 178 0.51 -1.66 12.67
C TYR A 178 -0.40 -2.22 13.77
N LYS A 179 -1.31 -1.38 14.31
CA LYS A 179 -2.12 -1.74 15.48
C LYS A 179 -3.48 -2.35 15.13
N GLU A 180 -3.98 -2.07 13.93
CA GLU A 180 -5.25 -2.59 13.44
C GLU A 180 -5.10 -4.00 12.84
N PRO A 181 -6.21 -4.68 12.50
CA PRO A 181 -6.16 -5.91 11.71
C PRO A 181 -5.36 -5.74 10.41
N GLU A 182 -4.71 -6.82 9.97
CA GLU A 182 -3.99 -6.81 8.68
C GLU A 182 -4.97 -6.45 7.55
N PRO A 183 -4.69 -5.43 6.73
CA PRO A 183 -5.55 -5.13 5.61
C PRO A 183 -5.58 -6.31 4.62
N PRO A 184 -6.74 -6.80 4.16
CA PRO A 184 -6.82 -8.02 3.35
C PRO A 184 -6.04 -7.97 2.03
N TYR A 185 -5.83 -6.77 1.50
CA TYR A 185 -5.06 -6.55 0.28
C TYR A 185 -3.53 -6.49 0.51
N ILE A 186 -3.06 -6.48 1.76
CA ILE A 186 -1.64 -6.50 2.11
C ILE A 186 -1.24 -7.94 2.43
N VAL A 187 -0.50 -8.55 1.51
CA VAL A 187 0.07 -9.88 1.71
C VAL A 187 1.57 -9.83 1.46
N SER A 188 2.31 -10.73 2.12
CA SER A 188 3.73 -10.92 1.88
C SER A 188 3.93 -11.62 0.54
N VAL A 189 4.59 -10.96 -0.41
CA VAL A 189 4.93 -11.51 -1.74
C VAL A 189 6.44 -11.46 -1.96
N LYS A 190 6.96 -12.41 -2.73
CA LYS A 190 8.34 -12.34 -3.22
C LYS A 190 8.49 -11.08 -4.06
N SER A 191 9.59 -10.35 -3.90
CA SER A 191 9.87 -9.15 -4.70
C SER A 191 11.17 -9.35 -5.45
N ASN A 192 11.09 -9.41 -6.78
CA ASN A 192 12.28 -9.45 -7.63
C ASN A 192 12.85 -8.03 -7.74
N GLU A 193 13.76 -7.70 -6.84
CA GLU A 193 14.38 -6.38 -6.78
C GLU A 193 15.31 -6.16 -7.97
N SER A 194 15.25 -4.98 -8.58
CA SER A 194 16.12 -4.65 -9.71
C SER A 194 17.61 -4.76 -9.35
N PRO A 195 18.45 -5.39 -10.20
CA PRO A 195 19.90 -5.41 -9.99
C PRO A 195 20.51 -4.00 -10.02
N SER A 196 19.83 -3.03 -10.66
CA SER A 196 20.21 -1.61 -10.70
C SER A 196 20.02 -0.88 -9.38
N ALA A 197 19.40 -1.51 -8.36
CA ALA A 197 19.34 -0.92 -7.02
C ALA A 197 20.75 -0.60 -6.49
N PRO A 198 20.96 0.53 -5.79
CA PRO A 198 22.26 0.91 -5.23
C PRO A 198 22.83 -0.15 -4.29
N ALA A 199 24.16 -0.29 -4.28
CA ALA A 199 24.84 -1.25 -3.41
C ALA A 199 24.49 -1.04 -1.93
N ASN A 200 24.44 0.22 -1.49
CA ASN A 200 24.11 0.62 -0.12
C ASN A 200 22.62 0.44 0.26
N VAL A 201 21.76 0.04 -0.69
CA VAL A 201 20.37 -0.37 -0.45
C VAL A 201 20.30 -1.89 -0.43
N LYS A 202 21.03 -2.56 -1.33
CA LYS A 202 21.11 -4.03 -1.39
C LYS A 202 21.72 -4.60 -0.11
N HIS A 203 22.81 -4.01 0.37
CA HIS A 203 23.47 -4.35 1.63
C HIS A 203 23.95 -3.08 2.32
N TRP A 204 23.81 -3.01 3.64
CA TRP A 204 24.25 -1.86 4.42
C TRP A 204 24.76 -2.29 5.80
N THR A 205 25.63 -1.45 6.35
CA THR A 205 26.12 -1.53 7.72
C THR A 205 25.79 -0.21 8.41
N ALA A 206 25.19 -0.28 9.59
CA ALA A 206 24.89 0.86 10.42
C ALA A 206 25.61 0.70 11.77
N THR A 207 26.27 1.75 12.22
CA THR A 207 26.97 1.79 13.50
C THR A 207 26.35 2.87 14.37
N PHE A 208 26.09 2.54 15.63
CA PHE A 208 25.50 3.44 16.62
C PHE A 208 26.31 3.37 17.92
N THR A 209 26.48 4.50 18.59
CA THR A 209 27.03 4.50 19.95
C THR A 209 25.98 4.02 20.95
N LYS A 210 26.43 3.57 22.13
CA LYS A 210 25.53 3.22 23.23
C LYS A 210 24.56 4.35 23.59
N SER A 211 25.03 5.61 23.59
CA SER A 211 24.20 6.77 23.91
C SER A 211 23.12 7.04 22.86
N GLU A 212 23.43 6.89 21.56
CA GLU A 212 22.43 7.00 20.49
C GLU A 212 21.31 5.96 20.66
N VAL A 213 21.69 4.72 20.99
CA VAL A 213 20.74 3.62 21.23
C VAL A 213 19.86 3.91 22.45
N ILE A 214 20.45 4.29 23.59
CA ILE A 214 19.68 4.64 24.81
C ILE A 214 18.71 5.79 24.52
N ASN A 215 19.15 6.81 23.79
CA ASN A 215 18.30 7.94 23.42
C ASN A 215 17.13 7.51 22.51
N ALA A 216 17.37 6.60 21.56
CA ALA A 216 16.31 6.03 20.74
C ALA A 216 15.30 5.23 21.58
N LEU A 217 15.78 4.38 22.50
CA LEU A 217 14.91 3.61 23.41
C LEU A 217 14.07 4.53 24.32
N LYS A 218 14.65 5.62 24.83
CA LYS A 218 13.93 6.63 25.62
C LYS A 218 12.84 7.33 24.81
N LYS A 219 13.09 7.67 23.53
CA LYS A 219 12.06 8.25 22.64
C LYS A 219 10.87 7.31 22.43
N MET A 220 11.09 5.99 22.53
CA MET A 220 10.02 4.99 22.48
C MET A 220 9.27 4.84 23.82
N GLY A 221 9.66 5.57 24.86
CA GLY A 221 9.11 5.44 26.21
C GLY A 221 9.66 4.24 27.00
N LEU A 222 10.79 3.66 26.58
CA LEU A 222 11.40 2.52 27.26
C LEU A 222 12.45 2.96 28.28
N ASN A 223 12.36 2.43 29.50
CA ASN A 223 13.28 2.72 30.60
C ASN A 223 14.52 1.81 30.58
N ILE A 224 15.26 1.80 29.46
CA ILE A 224 16.52 1.05 29.32
C ILE A 224 17.67 2.04 29.38
N ASN A 225 18.30 2.17 30.55
CA ASN A 225 19.41 3.09 30.80
C ASN A 225 20.79 2.46 30.59
N ASP A 226 20.85 1.13 30.54
CA ASP A 226 22.05 0.35 30.26
C ASP A 226 21.65 -0.98 29.61
N PHE A 227 22.58 -1.56 28.85
CA PHE A 227 22.47 -2.91 28.29
C PHE A 227 23.86 -3.49 28.03
N LYS A 228 23.99 -4.81 28.17
CA LYS A 228 25.26 -5.53 27.95
C LYS A 228 25.31 -6.28 26.63
N THR A 229 24.16 -6.69 26.12
CA THR A 229 24.02 -7.47 24.90
C THR A 229 22.88 -6.95 24.03
N VAL A 230 23.06 -7.09 22.71
CA VAL A 230 21.99 -6.84 21.73
C VAL A 230 21.93 -8.03 20.80
N LYS A 231 20.75 -8.63 20.64
CA LYS A 231 20.52 -9.79 19.76
C LYS A 231 19.33 -9.57 18.84
N ILE A 232 19.34 -10.26 17.70
CA ILE A 232 18.14 -10.43 16.89
C ILE A 232 17.17 -11.34 17.66
N GLY A 233 15.95 -10.87 17.88
CA GLY A 233 14.88 -11.65 18.50
C GLY A 233 13.97 -12.31 17.46
N ALA A 234 12.65 -12.19 17.65
CA ALA A 234 11.67 -12.74 16.72
C ALA A 234 11.80 -12.14 15.31
N LYS A 235 11.58 -13.00 14.31
CA LYS A 235 11.42 -12.63 12.90
C LYS A 235 9.99 -12.89 12.44
N GLY A 236 9.48 -12.03 11.56
CA GLY A 236 8.18 -12.20 10.94
C GLY A 236 8.22 -13.06 9.69
N ALA A 237 7.08 -13.20 9.03
CA ALA A 237 6.91 -14.09 7.88
C ALA A 237 7.78 -13.68 6.68
N SER A 238 8.14 -12.38 6.56
CA SER A 238 9.04 -11.94 5.49
C SER A 238 10.52 -12.21 5.79
N GLY A 239 10.84 -12.62 7.02
CA GLY A 239 12.21 -12.77 7.53
C GLY A 239 12.77 -11.50 8.18
N ARG A 240 11.98 -10.41 8.24
CA ARG A 240 12.37 -9.19 8.94
C ARG A 240 12.34 -9.41 10.44
N THR A 241 13.28 -8.81 11.13
CA THR A 241 13.31 -8.72 12.59
C THR A 241 12.11 -7.92 13.07
N VAL A 242 11.30 -8.53 13.93
CA VAL A 242 10.15 -7.92 14.61
C VAL A 242 10.58 -7.37 15.97
N THR A 243 11.54 -8.04 16.63
CA THR A 243 12.07 -7.58 17.92
C THR A 243 13.60 -7.67 17.95
N PHE A 244 14.26 -6.64 18.48
CA PHE A 244 15.58 -6.78 19.06
C PHE A 244 15.48 -7.19 20.53
N LEU A 245 16.48 -7.90 21.05
CA LEU A 245 16.61 -8.18 22.47
C LEU A 245 17.78 -7.36 23.02
N PHE A 246 17.49 -6.37 23.86
CA PHE A 246 18.48 -5.66 24.66
C PHE A 246 18.57 -6.38 26.00
N ASP A 247 19.63 -7.15 26.19
CA ASP A 247 19.71 -8.22 27.19
C ASP A 247 18.55 -9.21 27.06
N LYS A 248 17.54 -9.11 27.93
CA LYS A 248 16.33 -9.93 27.89
C LYS A 248 15.08 -9.12 27.51
N THR A 249 15.21 -7.81 27.37
CA THR A 249 14.07 -6.92 27.12
C THR A 249 13.79 -6.86 25.62
N PRO A 250 12.59 -7.31 25.18
CA PRO A 250 12.20 -7.20 23.78
C PRO A 250 11.87 -5.76 23.42
N VAL A 251 12.41 -5.31 22.30
CA VAL A 251 12.19 -3.97 21.73
C VAL A 251 11.69 -4.14 20.30
N ASN A 252 10.54 -3.53 19.99
CA ASN A 252 9.96 -3.59 18.65
C ASN A 252 10.92 -2.97 17.62
N ALA A 253 11.31 -3.75 16.61
CA ALA A 253 12.32 -3.35 15.64
C ALA A 253 11.85 -2.27 14.66
N PRO A 254 10.61 -2.30 14.11
CA PRO A 254 10.05 -1.18 13.36
C PRO A 254 10.07 0.15 14.14
N ASP A 255 9.62 0.16 15.39
CA ASP A 255 9.61 1.37 16.22
C ASP A 255 11.04 1.85 16.53
N PHE A 256 11.94 0.92 16.86
CA PHE A 256 13.35 1.23 17.10
C PHE A 256 14.01 1.84 15.87
N ARG A 257 13.71 1.31 14.68
CA ARG A 257 14.16 1.88 13.40
C ARG A 257 13.73 3.33 13.23
N MET A 258 12.49 3.66 13.58
CA MET A 258 12.02 5.04 13.51
C MET A 258 12.73 5.92 14.54
N ALA A 259 12.89 5.43 15.77
CA ALA A 259 13.51 6.20 16.86
C ALA A 259 15.01 6.46 16.68
N ILE A 260 15.75 5.51 16.10
CA ILE A 260 17.21 5.61 15.87
C ILE A 260 17.59 6.23 14.53
N GLY A 261 16.60 6.45 13.66
CA GLY A 261 16.75 7.08 12.35
C GLY A 261 16.66 6.08 11.20
N SER A 262 15.58 6.16 10.45
CA SER A 262 15.22 5.25 9.34
C SER A 262 16.16 5.30 8.13
N GLU A 263 16.96 6.36 7.99
CA GLU A 263 18.01 6.49 6.96
C GLU A 263 19.30 5.75 7.35
N ARG A 264 19.57 5.60 8.66
CA ARG A 264 20.73 4.88 9.19
C ARG A 264 20.40 3.40 9.34
N LEU A 265 19.31 3.07 10.06
CA LEU A 265 18.78 1.71 10.12
C LEU A 265 17.79 1.51 8.97
N LYS A 266 18.32 1.29 7.76
CA LYS A 266 17.54 1.39 6.51
C LYS A 266 16.34 0.46 6.45
N SER A 267 16.43 -0.73 7.05
CA SER A 267 15.33 -1.68 7.13
C SER A 267 15.42 -2.54 8.40
N THR A 268 14.42 -3.39 8.61
CA THR A 268 14.42 -4.45 9.63
C THR A 268 14.77 -5.82 9.05
N MET A 269 15.22 -5.91 7.79
CA MET A 269 15.80 -7.13 7.23
C MET A 269 17.25 -7.24 7.70
N ILE A 270 17.43 -7.79 8.90
CA ILE A 270 18.73 -7.83 9.60
C ILE A 270 19.38 -9.20 9.41
N ASP A 271 20.63 -9.16 8.95
CA ASP A 271 21.46 -10.34 8.78
C ASP A 271 22.38 -10.54 9.99
N GLU A 272 22.93 -9.46 10.56
CA GLU A 272 23.89 -9.52 11.67
C GLU A 272 23.72 -8.36 12.66
N VAL A 273 23.91 -8.65 13.95
CA VAL A 273 24.00 -7.66 15.03
C VAL A 273 25.20 -8.00 15.91
N SER A 274 26.04 -7.02 16.20
CA SER A 274 27.14 -7.13 17.16
C SER A 274 27.23 -5.90 18.05
N TYR A 275 27.56 -6.10 19.32
CA TYR A 275 27.73 -5.05 20.31
C TYR A 275 28.93 -5.35 21.19
N ASP A 276 29.86 -4.41 21.28
CA ASP A 276 31.13 -4.57 22.02
C ASP A 276 31.14 -3.90 23.41
N GLY A 277 29.98 -3.39 23.87
CA GLY A 277 29.87 -2.58 25.08
C GLY A 277 29.92 -1.07 24.83
N SER A 278 30.38 -0.63 23.67
CA SER A 278 30.47 0.78 23.27
C SER A 278 29.71 1.10 21.98
N LYS A 279 29.78 0.22 20.99
CA LYS A 279 29.24 0.39 19.65
C LYS A 279 28.35 -0.77 19.27
N LEU A 280 27.16 -0.47 18.78
CA LEU A 280 26.23 -1.40 18.16
C LEU A 280 26.41 -1.32 16.65
N VAL A 281 26.80 -2.44 16.03
CA VAL A 281 26.91 -2.60 14.58
C VAL A 281 25.79 -3.52 14.10
N ILE A 282 25.04 -3.07 13.11
CA ILE A 282 23.93 -3.81 12.51
C ILE A 282 24.17 -3.89 11.00
N LYS A 283 24.12 -5.10 10.44
CA LYS A 283 24.18 -5.33 9.00
C LYS A 283 22.83 -5.85 8.51
N GLY A 284 22.40 -5.35 7.37
CA GLY A 284 21.13 -5.75 6.78
C GLY A 284 21.00 -5.38 5.32
N ARG A 285 19.79 -5.58 4.80
CA ARG A 285 19.48 -5.44 3.37
C ARG A 285 18.18 -4.70 3.14
N GLY A 286 18.00 -4.16 1.94
CA GLY A 286 16.83 -3.39 1.57
C GLY A 286 16.68 -2.08 2.33
N PHE A 287 15.62 -1.35 2.00
CA PHE A 287 15.36 -0.02 2.53
C PHE A 287 13.86 0.20 2.64
N GLY A 288 13.41 0.53 3.84
CA GLY A 288 12.04 0.89 4.18
C GLY A 288 11.35 -0.20 4.97
N HIS A 289 10.07 0.05 5.28
CA HIS A 289 9.26 -0.83 6.15
C HIS A 289 8.93 -2.18 5.51
N GLY A 290 9.01 -2.32 4.17
CA GLY A 290 8.79 -3.58 3.48
C GLY A 290 7.35 -3.88 3.10
N VAL A 291 6.39 -3.09 3.57
CA VAL A 291 4.95 -3.30 3.37
C VAL A 291 4.50 -2.72 2.03
N GLY A 292 3.60 -3.43 1.33
CA GLY A 292 3.02 -3.00 0.06
C GLY A 292 4.02 -3.03 -1.10
N MET A 293 4.02 -2.00 -1.95
CA MET A 293 4.81 -2.00 -3.18
C MET A 293 6.30 -1.71 -2.93
N SER A 294 7.18 -2.59 -3.41
CA SER A 294 8.62 -2.28 -3.53
C SER A 294 8.86 -1.43 -4.78
N GLN A 295 9.51 -0.27 -4.63
CA GLN A 295 9.81 0.64 -5.73
C GLN A 295 10.83 0.03 -6.69
N TRP A 296 11.90 -0.59 -6.19
CA TRP A 296 12.90 -1.28 -7.03
C TRP A 296 12.36 -2.60 -7.63
N GLY A 297 11.42 -3.25 -6.97
CA GLY A 297 10.69 -4.37 -7.56
C GLY A 297 9.71 -3.91 -8.66
N ALA A 298 8.99 -2.82 -8.47
CA ALA A 298 8.15 -2.20 -9.50
C ALA A 298 8.98 -1.70 -10.69
N TYR A 299 10.19 -1.19 -10.46
CA TYR A 299 11.16 -0.89 -11.52
C TYR A 299 11.46 -2.13 -12.36
N GLN A 300 11.80 -3.24 -11.70
CA GLN A 300 12.15 -4.48 -12.38
C GLN A 300 10.98 -5.04 -13.19
N MET A 301 9.79 -5.07 -12.60
CA MET A 301 8.58 -5.50 -13.30
C MET A 301 8.28 -4.64 -14.54
N ALA A 302 8.45 -3.32 -14.45
CA ALA A 302 8.28 -2.43 -15.59
C ALA A 302 9.34 -2.68 -16.69
N LYS A 303 10.59 -2.98 -16.30
CA LYS A 303 11.65 -3.39 -17.24
C LYS A 303 11.34 -4.71 -17.94
N GLU A 304 10.57 -5.58 -17.29
CA GLU A 304 10.05 -6.84 -17.83
C GLU A 304 8.72 -6.66 -18.60
N GLY A 305 8.31 -5.41 -18.88
CA GLY A 305 7.14 -5.10 -19.70
C GLY A 305 5.79 -5.13 -18.97
N LYS A 306 5.78 -5.24 -17.64
CA LYS A 306 4.54 -5.15 -16.85
C LYS A 306 4.02 -3.72 -16.82
N ARG A 307 2.70 -3.56 -16.94
CA ARG A 307 2.04 -2.26 -16.81
C ARG A 307 1.81 -1.90 -15.34
N ALA A 308 1.55 -0.63 -15.06
CA ALA A 308 1.27 -0.13 -13.72
C ALA A 308 0.19 -0.94 -13.00
N LYS A 309 -0.90 -1.30 -13.71
CA LYS A 309 -1.96 -2.14 -13.14
C LYS A 309 -1.48 -3.54 -12.74
N ASP A 310 -0.57 -4.13 -13.51
CA ASP A 310 -0.05 -5.47 -13.27
C ASP A 310 0.90 -5.44 -12.06
N ILE A 311 1.71 -4.37 -11.95
CA ILE A 311 2.56 -4.07 -10.79
C ILE A 311 1.69 -3.94 -9.53
N LEU A 312 0.65 -3.12 -9.57
CA LEU A 312 -0.20 -2.89 -8.40
C LEU A 312 -0.96 -4.17 -7.97
N ASN A 313 -1.54 -4.93 -8.90
CA ASN A 313 -2.19 -6.21 -8.58
C ASN A 313 -1.21 -7.29 -8.09
N TYR A 314 0.08 -7.15 -8.40
CA TYR A 314 1.09 -8.03 -7.85
C TYR A 314 1.30 -7.78 -6.36
N TYR A 315 1.49 -6.52 -5.96
CA TYR A 315 1.78 -6.14 -4.57
C TYR A 315 0.55 -6.06 -3.68
N PHE A 316 -0.63 -5.78 -4.23
CA PHE A 316 -1.87 -5.67 -3.48
C PHE A 316 -2.92 -6.65 -4.03
N LYS A 317 -3.56 -7.44 -3.15
CA LYS A 317 -4.50 -8.50 -3.57
C LYS A 317 -5.95 -8.08 -3.49
N GLY A 318 -6.74 -8.51 -4.48
CA GLY A 318 -8.17 -8.23 -4.52
C GLY A 318 -8.54 -6.74 -4.64
N ILE A 319 -7.58 -5.91 -5.05
CA ILE A 319 -7.81 -4.48 -5.23
C ILE A 319 -8.57 -4.19 -6.54
N ASN A 320 -9.25 -3.06 -6.54
CA ASN A 320 -9.87 -2.47 -7.71
C ASN A 320 -9.09 -1.21 -8.10
N ILE A 321 -8.68 -1.13 -9.36
CA ILE A 321 -8.03 0.06 -9.91
C ILE A 321 -9.08 0.78 -10.75
N VAL A 322 -9.52 1.94 -10.27
CA VAL A 322 -10.70 2.65 -10.79
C VAL A 322 -10.37 4.10 -11.10
N LYS A 323 -11.05 4.67 -12.09
CA LYS A 323 -10.98 6.10 -12.41
C LYS A 323 -12.17 6.81 -11.78
N ILE A 324 -11.92 7.90 -11.05
CA ILE A 324 -12.96 8.63 -10.29
C ILE A 324 -13.03 10.14 -10.61
N TRP A 325 -12.17 10.66 -11.50
CA TRP A 325 -12.34 11.95 -12.18
C TRP A 325 -11.57 12.00 -13.49
N ASP A 326 -11.91 12.98 -14.34
CA ASP A 326 -11.22 13.32 -15.59
C ASP A 326 -10.37 14.59 -15.55
#